data_AF-A0A2K3LJH1-F1
#
_entry.id   AF-A0A2K3LJH1-F1
#
_cell.length_a   1.000
_cell.length_b   1.000
_cell.length_c   1.000
_cell.angle_alpha   90.00
_cell.angle_beta   90.00
_cell.angle_gamma   90.00
#
_symmetry.space_group_name_H-M   'P 1'
#
loop_
_entity.id
_entity.type
_entity.pdbx_description
1 polymer ?
#
loop_
_entity_poly.entity_id
_entity_poly.type
_entity_poly.pdbx_seq_one_letter_code
_entity_poly.pdbx_strand_id
1 'polypeptide(L)'
;SNEKEDNFIWALQQLRCLLRRKANLPKVILTDRDLALMNVIPAVFPDTVALVCRFHVVKNLRSKATKLVKVRDGEKIKVSEMRETVCLAFMDVLDLSTEDEYSENVLKFRKLCERWPKFVLYVEETILDTDKERVVNAWVDKYMPWATIPQIELKAPMICALDHIHTEEKRVEYTGMDSMKCGCRMTFNYGLPCACLIANKLRHNKPIRLDEVYKHWKIMCFQDEEGGGDVEDDYVFTEE
;
A
#
# COMPACT_ATOMS: atom_id res chain seq x y z
N SER A 1 11.55 -14.28 -3.70
CA SER A 1 10.37 -14.46 -2.85
C SER A 1 9.80 -15.84 -3.13
N ASN A 2 9.33 -16.54 -2.09
CA ASN A 2 8.65 -17.85 -2.22
C ASN A 2 7.11 -17.66 -2.12
N GLU A 3 6.64 -16.46 -2.47
CA GLU A 3 5.24 -16.07 -2.45
C GLU A 3 4.56 -16.74 -3.63
N LYS A 4 3.77 -17.76 -3.34
CA LYS A 4 2.94 -18.45 -4.30
C LYS A 4 1.57 -17.79 -4.28
N GLU A 5 0.93 -17.72 -5.45
CA GLU A 5 -0.42 -17.18 -5.64
C GLU A 5 -1.43 -17.75 -4.63
N ASP A 6 -1.27 -19.03 -4.26
CA ASP A 6 -2.09 -19.72 -3.24
C ASP A 6 -2.15 -18.99 -1.88
N ASN A 7 -1.02 -18.40 -1.43
CA ASN A 7 -0.96 -17.68 -0.16
C ASN A 7 -1.79 -16.39 -0.24
N PHE A 8 -1.69 -15.67 -1.35
CA PHE A 8 -2.47 -14.45 -1.58
C PHE A 8 -3.95 -14.75 -1.77
N ILE A 9 -4.30 -15.84 -2.46
CA ILE A 9 -5.69 -16.31 -2.57
C ILE A 9 -6.28 -16.53 -1.19
N TRP A 10 -5.59 -17.28 -0.33
CA TRP A 10 -6.07 -17.55 1.02
C TRP A 10 -6.28 -16.26 1.83
N ALA A 11 -5.28 -15.36 1.82
CA ALA A 11 -5.36 -14.10 2.56
C ALA A 11 -6.49 -13.19 2.06
N LEU A 12 -6.64 -13.03 0.74
CA LEU A 12 -7.72 -12.24 0.14
C LEU A 12 -9.10 -12.85 0.41
N GLN A 13 -9.21 -14.18 0.44
CA GLN A 13 -10.45 -14.86 0.82
C GLN A 13 -10.82 -14.59 2.28
N GLN A 14 -9.84 -14.57 3.19
CA GLN A 14 -10.09 -14.17 4.58
C GLN A 14 -10.60 -12.72 4.65
N LEU A 15 -9.95 -11.80 3.92
CA LEU A 15 -10.40 -10.41 3.81
C LEU A 15 -11.84 -10.32 3.28
N ARG A 16 -12.18 -11.08 2.25
CA ARG A 16 -13.55 -11.11 1.69
C ARG A 16 -14.58 -11.60 2.71
N CYS A 17 -14.27 -12.66 3.47
CA CYS A 17 -15.11 -13.16 4.56
C CYS A 17 -15.32 -12.12 5.66
N LEU A 18 -14.29 -11.32 5.96
CA LEU A 18 -14.33 -10.25 6.94
C LEU A 18 -15.27 -9.11 6.53
N LEU A 19 -15.28 -8.72 5.26
CA LEU A 19 -16.07 -7.59 4.78
C LEU A 19 -17.58 -7.86 4.77
N ARG A 20 -18.00 -9.15 4.77
CA ARG A 20 -19.35 -9.71 4.95
C ARG A 20 -20.44 -9.25 3.97
N ARG A 21 -20.49 -7.98 3.59
CA ARG A 21 -21.49 -7.35 2.71
C ARG A 21 -20.82 -6.89 1.43
N LYS A 22 -21.54 -7.02 0.30
CA LYS A 22 -21.04 -6.56 -1.01
C LYS A 22 -20.69 -5.07 -1.03
N ALA A 23 -21.46 -4.25 -0.31
CA ALA A 23 -21.23 -2.81 -0.18
C ALA A 23 -19.88 -2.45 0.48
N ASN A 24 -19.29 -3.37 1.24
CA ASN A 24 -18.03 -3.17 1.94
C ASN A 24 -16.81 -3.67 1.15
N LEU A 25 -17.01 -4.27 -0.03
CA LEU A 25 -15.90 -4.76 -0.84
C LEU A 25 -15.10 -3.57 -1.39
N PRO A 26 -13.75 -3.65 -1.37
CA PRO A 26 -12.92 -2.56 -1.85
C PRO A 26 -13.15 -2.36 -3.35
N LYS A 27 -13.35 -1.12 -3.79
CA LYS A 27 -13.35 -0.81 -5.23
C LYS A 27 -11.93 -0.83 -5.81
N VAL A 28 -10.93 -0.54 -4.98
CA VAL A 28 -9.52 -0.46 -5.34
C VAL A 28 -8.66 -1.15 -4.29
N ILE A 29 -7.65 -1.91 -4.74
CA ILE A 29 -6.56 -2.41 -3.90
C ILE A 29 -5.24 -1.87 -4.47
N LEU A 30 -4.47 -1.16 -3.65
CA LEU A 30 -3.12 -0.75 -3.99
C LEU A 30 -2.14 -1.85 -3.62
N THR A 31 -1.24 -2.17 -4.53
CA THR A 31 -0.21 -3.21 -4.35
C THR A 31 1.18 -2.60 -4.48
N ASP A 32 2.20 -3.28 -3.97
CA ASP A 32 3.61 -2.93 -4.20
C ASP A 32 4.14 -3.43 -5.56
N ARG A 33 3.22 -3.77 -6.49
CA ARG A 33 3.49 -4.40 -7.80
C ARG A 33 3.93 -5.86 -7.70
N ASP A 34 3.59 -6.56 -6.61
CA ASP A 34 3.71 -8.03 -6.59
C ASP A 34 2.76 -8.66 -7.63
N LEU A 35 3.34 -9.24 -8.68
CA LEU A 35 2.58 -9.82 -9.79
C LEU A 35 1.70 -10.99 -9.33
N ALA A 36 2.16 -11.80 -8.37
CA ALA A 36 1.38 -12.92 -7.86
C ALA A 36 0.14 -12.40 -7.11
N LEU A 37 0.27 -11.31 -6.32
CA LEU A 37 -0.88 -10.65 -5.71
C LEU A 37 -1.83 -10.04 -6.76
N MET A 38 -1.28 -9.29 -7.72
CA MET A 38 -2.10 -8.62 -8.74
C MET A 38 -2.90 -9.61 -9.60
N ASN A 39 -2.33 -10.77 -9.92
CA ASN A 39 -2.99 -11.82 -10.70
C ASN A 39 -4.19 -12.45 -9.98
N VAL A 40 -4.13 -12.55 -8.64
CA VAL A 40 -5.18 -13.24 -7.87
C VAL A 40 -6.33 -12.32 -7.44
N ILE A 41 -6.13 -11.00 -7.44
CA ILE A 41 -7.17 -10.02 -7.05
C ILE A 41 -8.45 -10.22 -7.88
N PRO A 42 -8.43 -10.32 -9.22
CA PRO A 42 -9.66 -10.50 -10.01
C PRO A 42 -10.39 -11.81 -9.70
N ALA A 43 -9.67 -12.85 -9.27
CA ALA A 43 -10.28 -14.13 -8.92
C ALA A 43 -11.03 -14.05 -7.57
N VAL A 44 -10.52 -13.26 -6.61
CA VAL A 44 -11.13 -13.14 -5.28
C VAL A 44 -12.11 -11.97 -5.18
N PHE A 45 -11.83 -10.87 -5.88
CA PHE A 45 -12.63 -9.65 -5.95
C PHE A 45 -12.81 -9.19 -7.41
N PRO A 46 -13.79 -9.76 -8.14
CA PRO A 46 -13.97 -9.48 -9.58
C PRO A 46 -14.30 -8.03 -9.91
N ASP A 47 -14.94 -7.32 -8.97
CA ASP A 47 -15.37 -5.92 -9.13
C ASP A 47 -14.29 -4.92 -8.61
N THR A 48 -13.09 -5.40 -8.24
CA THR A 48 -12.01 -4.59 -7.64
C THR A 48 -10.89 -4.34 -8.65
N VAL A 49 -10.43 -3.10 -8.73
CA VAL A 49 -9.27 -2.71 -9.53
C VAL A 49 -7.98 -2.83 -8.71
N ALA A 50 -6.99 -3.54 -9.25
CA ALA A 50 -5.64 -3.57 -8.69
C ALA A 50 -4.80 -2.41 -9.25
N LEU A 51 -4.36 -1.51 -8.38
CA LEU A 51 -3.51 -0.36 -8.71
C LEU A 51 -2.12 -0.51 -8.08
N VAL A 52 -1.17 0.29 -8.56
CA VAL A 52 0.20 0.30 -8.02
C VAL A 52 0.34 1.43 -7.01
N CYS A 53 0.88 1.09 -5.84
CA CYS A 53 1.08 2.02 -4.74
C CYS A 53 2.19 3.03 -5.05
N ARG A 54 1.85 4.31 -5.18
CA ARG A 54 2.81 5.41 -5.42
C ARG A 54 3.89 5.50 -4.35
N PHE A 55 3.55 5.25 -3.09
CA PHE A 55 4.53 5.28 -2.00
C PHE A 55 5.68 4.30 -2.26
N HIS A 56 5.36 3.06 -2.63
CA HIS A 56 6.36 2.04 -2.95
C HIS A 56 7.13 2.36 -4.23
N VAL A 57 6.46 2.90 -5.25
CA VAL A 57 7.12 3.39 -6.47
C VAL A 57 8.15 4.46 -6.15
N VAL A 58 7.77 5.52 -5.42
CA VAL A 58 8.68 6.62 -5.06
C VAL A 58 9.81 6.14 -4.13
N LYS A 59 9.51 5.25 -3.18
CA LYS A 59 10.53 4.64 -2.31
C LYS A 59 11.57 3.85 -3.12
N ASN A 60 11.12 3.04 -4.07
CA ASN A 60 11.98 2.27 -4.96
C ASN A 60 12.79 3.16 -5.90
N LEU A 61 12.15 4.20 -6.45
CA LEU A 61 12.80 5.22 -7.27
C LEU A 61 13.93 5.92 -6.50
N ARG A 62 13.65 6.42 -5.29
CA ARG A 62 14.66 7.05 -4.41
C ARG A 62 15.81 6.10 -4.14
N SER A 63 15.51 4.85 -3.79
CA SER A 63 16.52 3.81 -3.57
C SER A 63 17.41 3.58 -4.81
N LYS A 64 16.83 3.55 -6.01
CA LYS A 64 17.61 3.41 -7.25
C LYS A 64 18.38 4.68 -7.62
N ALA A 65 17.80 5.86 -7.42
CA ALA A 65 18.47 7.13 -7.64
C ALA A 65 19.74 7.25 -6.79
N THR A 66 19.72 6.77 -5.53
CA THR A 66 20.93 6.77 -4.69
C THR A 66 22.11 5.97 -5.27
N LYS A 67 21.83 4.99 -6.12
CA LYS A 67 22.85 4.11 -6.72
C LYS A 67 23.29 4.61 -8.11
N LEU A 68 22.36 5.16 -8.89
CA LEU A 68 22.56 5.43 -10.31
C LEU A 68 22.69 6.92 -10.65
N VAL A 69 22.09 7.81 -9.86
CA VAL A 69 22.17 9.27 -10.06
C VAL A 69 23.40 9.80 -9.30
N LYS A 70 24.35 10.29 -10.09
CA LYS A 70 25.66 10.79 -9.63
C LYS A 70 25.97 12.15 -10.28
N VAL A 71 26.63 13.00 -9.51
CA VAL A 71 27.15 14.31 -9.91
C VAL A 71 28.57 14.12 -10.48
N ARG A 72 28.98 14.95 -11.45
CA ARG A 72 30.35 14.93 -12.01
C ARG A 72 31.32 15.68 -11.10
N ASP A 73 32.60 15.33 -11.16
CA ASP A 73 33.63 16.05 -10.41
C ASP A 73 33.67 17.53 -10.83
N GLY A 74 33.63 18.42 -9.85
CA GLY A 74 33.62 19.88 -10.05
C GLY A 74 32.24 20.52 -10.21
N GLU A 75 31.14 19.76 -10.25
CA GLU A 75 29.79 20.33 -10.17
C GLU A 75 29.50 20.85 -8.76
N LYS A 76 28.98 22.08 -8.67
CA LYS A 76 28.63 22.72 -7.39
C LYS A 76 27.34 22.17 -6.77
N ILE A 77 26.55 21.42 -7.52
CA ILE A 77 25.26 20.89 -7.07
C ILE A 77 25.50 19.71 -6.13
N LYS A 78 24.82 19.72 -4.98
CA LYS A 78 24.88 18.60 -4.04
C LYS A 78 24.19 17.38 -4.66
N VAL A 79 24.81 16.20 -4.54
CA VAL A 79 24.23 14.95 -5.05
C VAL A 79 22.84 14.65 -4.46
N SER A 80 22.58 15.05 -3.22
CA SER A 80 21.27 14.92 -2.57
C SER A 80 20.20 15.79 -3.23
N GLU A 81 20.54 17.04 -3.55
CA GLU A 81 19.64 17.99 -4.21
C GLU A 81 19.29 17.51 -5.62
N MET A 82 20.29 17.05 -6.37
CA MET A 82 20.08 16.48 -7.70
C MET A 82 19.19 15.24 -7.68
N ARG A 83 19.36 14.34 -6.69
CA ARG A 83 18.49 13.17 -6.53
C ARG A 83 17.06 13.59 -6.18
N GLU A 84 16.89 14.61 -5.36
CA GLU A 84 15.56 15.12 -5.01
C GLU A 84 14.88 15.76 -6.22
N THR A 85 15.59 16.57 -7.02
CA THR A 85 15.06 17.11 -8.29
C THR A 85 14.57 16.01 -9.22
N VAL A 86 15.34 14.93 -9.38
CA VAL A 86 14.92 13.78 -10.21
C VAL A 86 13.69 13.09 -9.64
N CYS A 87 13.61 12.92 -8.31
CA CYS A 87 12.45 12.29 -7.68
C CYS A 87 11.20 13.16 -7.78
N LEU A 88 11.32 14.48 -7.56
CA LEU A 88 10.23 15.44 -7.70
C LEU A 88 9.70 15.46 -9.14
N ALA A 89 10.58 15.58 -10.13
CA ALA A 89 10.18 15.56 -11.54
C ALA A 89 9.45 14.26 -11.92
N PHE A 90 9.80 13.12 -11.31
CA PHE A 90 9.05 11.89 -11.54
C PHE A 90 7.70 11.87 -10.81
N MET A 91 7.62 12.40 -9.58
CA MET A 91 6.35 12.53 -8.87
C MET A 91 5.38 13.43 -9.64
N ASP A 92 5.87 14.53 -10.21
CA ASP A 92 5.09 15.41 -11.10
C ASP A 92 4.51 14.62 -12.27
N VAL A 93 5.27 13.72 -12.91
CA VAL A 93 4.78 12.83 -13.98
C VAL A 93 3.61 11.96 -13.52
N LEU A 94 3.63 11.46 -12.27
CA LEU A 94 2.55 10.63 -11.73
C LEU A 94 1.26 11.41 -11.44
N ASP A 95 1.38 12.71 -11.17
CA ASP A 95 0.27 13.56 -10.73
C ASP A 95 -0.52 14.20 -11.90
N LEU A 96 -0.05 14.01 -13.14
CA LEU A 96 -0.68 14.58 -14.33
C LEU A 96 -2.04 13.95 -14.61
N SER A 97 -3.03 14.83 -14.82
CA SER A 97 -4.44 14.45 -14.91
C SER A 97 -4.89 14.07 -16.32
N THR A 98 -4.04 14.27 -17.34
CA THR A 98 -4.36 13.95 -18.74
C THR A 98 -3.24 13.17 -19.43
N GLU A 99 -3.60 12.35 -20.43
CA GLU A 99 -2.62 11.56 -21.20
C GLU A 99 -1.68 12.44 -22.04
N ASP A 100 -2.17 13.58 -22.51
CA ASP A 100 -1.39 14.54 -23.30
C ASP A 100 -0.31 15.20 -22.44
N GLU A 101 -0.67 15.73 -21.27
CA GLU A 101 0.29 16.31 -20.33
C GLU A 101 1.30 15.26 -19.86
N TYR A 102 0.84 14.03 -19.59
CA TYR A 102 1.72 12.91 -19.25
C TYR A 102 2.77 12.67 -20.32
N SER A 103 2.35 12.57 -21.58
CA SER A 103 3.25 12.29 -22.69
C SER A 103 4.32 13.38 -22.85
N GLU A 104 3.95 14.66 -22.71
CA GLU A 104 4.91 15.77 -22.75
C GLU A 104 5.88 15.75 -21.56
N ASN A 105 5.40 15.49 -20.35
CA ASN A 105 6.24 15.49 -19.16
C ASN A 105 7.17 14.27 -19.08
N VAL A 106 6.77 13.11 -19.62
CA VAL A 106 7.68 11.98 -19.76
C VAL A 106 8.88 12.35 -20.64
N LEU A 107 8.68 13.11 -21.72
CA LEU A 107 9.78 13.61 -22.55
C LEU A 107 10.69 14.56 -21.77
N LYS A 108 10.11 15.48 -20.98
CA LYS A 108 10.87 16.39 -20.10
C LYS A 108 11.69 15.61 -19.06
N PHE A 109 11.08 14.60 -18.43
CA PHE A 109 11.75 13.73 -17.46
C PHE A 109 12.90 12.93 -18.08
N ARG A 110 12.67 12.33 -19.27
CA ARG A 110 13.72 11.64 -20.04
C ARG A 110 14.88 12.57 -20.35
N LYS A 111 14.59 13.80 -20.78
CA LYS A 111 15.62 14.81 -21.07
C LYS A 111 16.41 15.20 -19.83
N LEU A 112 15.74 15.41 -18.70
CA LEU A 112 16.38 15.68 -17.40
C LEU A 112 17.33 14.54 -16.99
N CYS A 113 16.92 13.30 -17.22
CA CYS A 113 17.64 12.11 -16.79
C CYS A 113 18.60 11.53 -17.85
N GLU A 114 18.76 12.18 -19.02
CA GLU A 114 19.51 11.64 -20.16
C GLU A 114 20.95 11.24 -19.82
N ARG A 115 21.52 11.93 -18.82
CA ARG A 115 22.87 11.66 -18.31
C ARG A 115 23.00 10.31 -17.59
N TRP A 116 21.90 9.72 -17.12
CA TRP A 116 21.87 8.47 -16.36
C TRP A 116 21.02 7.42 -17.10
N PRO A 117 21.49 6.89 -18.23
CA PRO A 117 20.68 5.98 -19.07
C PRO A 117 20.24 4.71 -18.33
N LYS A 118 21.07 4.19 -17.41
CA LYS A 118 20.68 3.03 -16.57
C LYS A 118 19.53 3.34 -15.60
N PHE A 119 19.42 4.59 -15.17
CA PHE A 119 18.32 5.03 -14.31
C PHE A 119 17.04 5.21 -15.13
N VAL A 120 17.14 5.85 -16.31
CA VAL A 120 16.01 5.98 -17.25
C VAL A 120 15.46 4.61 -17.63
N LEU A 121 16.32 3.68 -18.05
CA LEU A 121 15.92 2.32 -18.41
C LEU A 121 15.19 1.61 -17.27
N TYR A 122 15.69 1.73 -16.03
CA TYR A 122 15.00 1.18 -14.86
C TYR A 122 13.59 1.75 -14.71
N VAL A 123 13.42 3.07 -14.82
CA VAL A 123 12.12 3.73 -14.66
C VAL A 123 11.14 3.34 -15.77
N GLU A 124 11.63 3.20 -16.99
CA GLU A 124 10.85 2.76 -18.15
C GLU A 124 10.35 1.33 -17.97
N GLU A 125 11.25 0.38 -17.75
CA GLU A 125 10.94 -1.05 -17.61
C GLU A 125 10.12 -1.37 -16.36
N THR A 126 10.10 -0.49 -15.36
CA THR A 126 9.39 -0.76 -14.09
C THR A 126 8.12 0.03 -13.88
N ILE A 127 7.94 1.18 -14.54
CA ILE A 127 6.82 2.07 -14.25
C ILE A 127 6.21 2.61 -15.54
N LEU A 128 6.99 3.31 -16.37
CA LEU A 128 6.43 4.07 -17.50
C LEU A 128 5.88 3.16 -18.61
N ASP A 129 6.53 2.05 -18.90
CA ASP A 129 6.12 1.15 -19.99
C ASP A 129 5.18 0.04 -19.51
N THR A 130 5.21 -0.30 -18.22
CA THR A 130 4.48 -1.45 -17.67
C THR A 130 3.25 -1.08 -16.85
N ASP A 131 3.30 0.02 -16.10
CA ASP A 131 2.32 0.28 -15.03
C ASP A 131 1.73 1.70 -15.05
N LYS A 132 1.99 2.51 -16.09
CA LYS A 132 1.47 3.88 -16.22
C LYS A 132 -0.03 3.99 -15.95
N GLU A 133 -0.82 3.07 -16.51
CA GLU A 133 -2.29 3.06 -16.38
C GLU A 133 -2.77 2.70 -14.96
N ARG A 134 -1.87 2.15 -14.14
CA ARG A 134 -2.15 1.70 -12.77
C ARG A 134 -1.60 2.64 -11.70
N VAL A 135 -0.87 3.69 -12.09
CA VAL A 135 -0.16 4.56 -11.15
C VAL A 135 -0.32 6.05 -11.43
N VAL A 136 -0.56 6.50 -12.68
CA VAL A 136 -0.63 7.92 -13.04
C VAL A 136 -2.08 8.43 -13.00
N ASN A 137 -2.29 9.63 -12.46
CA ASN A 137 -3.62 10.27 -12.28
C ASN A 137 -4.48 10.21 -13.55
N ALA A 138 -3.88 10.50 -14.70
CA ALA A 138 -4.53 10.45 -16.01
C ALA A 138 -5.36 9.18 -16.27
N TRP A 139 -4.97 8.03 -15.70
CA TRP A 139 -5.72 6.78 -15.80
C TRP A 139 -6.40 6.34 -14.52
N VAL A 140 -5.87 6.67 -13.33
CA VAL A 140 -6.39 6.15 -12.06
C VAL A 140 -7.51 6.99 -11.45
N ASP A 141 -7.62 8.27 -11.81
CA ASP A 141 -8.56 9.21 -11.19
C ASP A 141 -10.02 8.80 -11.35
N LYS A 142 -10.37 8.10 -12.44
CA LYS A 142 -11.72 7.53 -12.64
C LYS A 142 -12.11 6.50 -11.57
N TYR A 143 -11.14 5.84 -10.95
CA TYR A 143 -11.36 4.89 -9.87
C TYR A 143 -11.17 5.53 -8.49
N MET A 144 -10.37 6.60 -8.42
CA MET A 144 -9.97 7.26 -7.20
C MET A 144 -9.88 8.80 -7.41
N PRO A 145 -11.02 9.52 -7.40
CA PRO A 145 -10.99 10.98 -7.53
C PRO A 145 -10.33 11.62 -6.31
N TRP A 146 -9.12 12.15 -6.47
CA TRP A 146 -8.34 12.76 -5.38
C TRP A 146 -9.05 13.95 -4.72
N ALA A 147 -9.99 14.60 -5.41
CA ALA A 147 -10.82 15.67 -4.87
C ALA A 147 -11.77 15.19 -3.74
N THR A 148 -11.95 13.89 -3.55
CA THR A 148 -12.79 13.29 -2.50
C THR A 148 -11.97 12.62 -1.39
N ILE A 149 -10.64 12.62 -1.49
CA ILE A 149 -9.73 12.01 -0.51
C ILE A 149 -8.80 13.12 0.00
N PRO A 150 -8.91 13.53 1.27
CA PRO A 150 -8.02 14.54 1.83
C PRO A 150 -6.57 14.13 1.56
N GLN A 151 -5.78 15.03 0.97
CA GLN A 151 -4.38 14.82 0.55
C GLN A 151 -3.39 14.50 1.70
N ILE A 152 -3.89 14.11 2.88
CA ILE A 152 -3.14 13.72 4.07
C ILE A 152 -3.39 12.23 4.42
N GLU A 153 -4.34 11.53 3.79
CA GLU A 153 -4.74 10.16 4.16
C GLU A 153 -4.53 9.09 3.07
N LEU A 154 -3.37 9.10 2.41
CA LEU A 154 -2.82 7.89 1.78
C LEU A 154 -1.85 7.15 2.72
N LYS A 155 -2.18 7.07 4.00
CA LYS A 155 -1.72 5.92 4.77
C LYS A 155 -2.75 4.86 4.54
N ALA A 156 -2.47 3.93 3.64
CA ALA A 156 -3.25 2.72 3.43
C ALA A 156 -3.14 1.84 4.68
N PRO A 157 -4.00 1.98 5.70
CA PRO A 157 -3.77 1.33 6.98
C PRO A 157 -4.04 -0.16 6.79
N MET A 158 -5.09 -0.52 6.04
CA MET A 158 -5.44 -1.91 5.78
C MET A 158 -4.38 -2.65 4.93
N ILE A 159 -3.75 -1.99 3.96
CA ILE A 159 -2.69 -2.62 3.15
C ILE A 159 -1.42 -2.80 3.99
N CYS A 160 -1.01 -1.77 4.74
CA CYS A 160 0.09 -1.90 5.70
C CYS A 160 -0.22 -2.96 6.77
N ALA A 161 -1.47 -3.08 7.22
CA ALA A 161 -1.90 -4.12 8.15
C ALA A 161 -1.80 -5.51 7.54
N LEU A 162 -2.20 -5.68 6.27
CA LEU A 162 -2.05 -6.93 5.54
C LEU A 162 -0.57 -7.29 5.34
N ASP A 163 0.30 -6.34 5.01
CA ASP A 163 1.75 -6.56 4.92
C ASP A 163 2.37 -6.99 6.25
N HIS A 164 1.93 -6.37 7.35
CA HIS A 164 2.35 -6.75 8.69
C HIS A 164 1.85 -8.13 9.09
N ILE A 165 0.58 -8.45 8.79
CA ILE A 165 0.00 -9.79 9.03
C ILE A 165 0.72 -10.85 8.20
N HIS A 166 1.02 -10.57 6.92
CA HIS A 166 1.76 -11.47 6.03
C HIS A 166 3.20 -11.69 6.51
N THR A 167 3.85 -10.64 7.02
CA THR A 167 5.18 -10.76 7.62
C THR A 167 5.16 -11.63 8.87
N GLU A 168 4.13 -11.51 9.71
CA GLU A 168 3.97 -12.35 10.91
C GLU A 168 3.54 -13.78 10.57
N GLU A 169 2.78 -14.00 9.49
CA GLU A 169 2.43 -15.33 8.98
C GLU A 169 3.68 -16.12 8.61
N LYS A 170 4.63 -15.53 7.88
CA LYS A 170 5.92 -16.17 7.55
C LYS A 170 6.73 -16.58 8.79
N ARG A 171 6.54 -15.89 9.92
CA ARG A 171 7.20 -16.22 11.19
C ARG A 171 6.56 -17.40 11.92
N VAL A 172 5.36 -17.85 11.52
CA VAL A 172 4.62 -18.95 12.15
C VAL A 172 5.41 -20.25 12.15
N GLU A 173 6.09 -20.58 11.03
CA GLU A 173 6.83 -21.82 10.89
C GLU A 173 7.94 -21.97 11.94
N TYR A 174 8.66 -20.88 12.22
CA TYR A 174 9.72 -20.85 13.23
C TYR A 174 9.21 -20.64 14.66
N THR A 175 8.18 -19.80 14.81
CA THR A 175 7.71 -19.36 16.13
C THR A 175 6.75 -20.36 16.76
N GLY A 176 5.93 -21.03 15.96
CA GLY A 176 4.79 -21.81 16.44
C GLY A 176 3.85 -20.94 17.29
N MET A 177 3.23 -21.53 18.31
CA MET A 177 2.35 -20.81 19.25
C MET A 177 3.06 -20.33 20.52
N ASP A 178 4.39 -20.36 20.52
CA ASP A 178 5.19 -19.95 21.65
C ASP A 178 5.25 -18.41 21.73
N SER A 179 4.55 -17.85 22.70
CA SER A 179 4.47 -16.40 22.90
C SER A 179 5.79 -15.79 23.36
N MET A 180 6.66 -16.54 24.05
CA MET A 180 8.00 -16.06 24.43
C MET A 180 8.92 -15.97 23.22
N LYS A 181 8.91 -16.98 22.33
CA LYS A 181 9.65 -16.91 21.05
C LYS A 181 9.09 -15.83 20.12
N CYS A 182 7.77 -15.62 20.15
CA CYS A 182 7.12 -14.62 19.29
C CYS A 182 7.46 -13.18 19.71
N GLY A 183 7.53 -12.93 21.01
CA GLY A 183 7.66 -11.59 21.60
C GLY A 183 6.43 -10.69 21.42
N CYS A 184 5.37 -11.17 20.76
CA CYS A 184 4.05 -10.55 20.57
C CYS A 184 4.01 -9.04 20.23
N ARG A 185 5.09 -8.48 19.68
CA ARG A 185 5.22 -7.04 19.41
C ARG A 185 4.12 -6.50 18.50
N MET A 186 3.68 -7.31 17.53
CA MET A 186 2.63 -6.93 16.60
C MET A 186 1.28 -6.72 17.31
N THR A 187 0.93 -7.62 18.23
CA THR A 187 -0.29 -7.51 19.03
C THR A 187 -0.21 -6.34 20.00
N PHE A 188 0.90 -6.20 20.73
CA PHE A 188 1.03 -5.18 21.78
C PHE A 188 1.19 -3.76 21.26
N ASN A 189 2.07 -3.54 20.27
CA ASN A 189 2.44 -2.19 19.84
C ASN A 189 1.59 -1.67 18.68
N TYR A 190 1.07 -2.59 17.86
CA TYR A 190 0.36 -2.23 16.64
C TYR A 190 -1.10 -2.66 16.71
N GLY A 191 -1.51 -3.57 17.60
CA GLY A 191 -2.90 -4.05 17.65
C GLY A 191 -3.27 -4.88 16.41
N LEU A 192 -2.30 -5.65 15.89
CA LEU A 192 -2.45 -6.58 14.79
C LEU A 192 -2.08 -8.01 15.23
N PRO A 193 -2.61 -9.06 14.59
CA PRO A 193 -2.23 -10.43 14.91
C PRO A 193 -0.72 -10.69 14.77
N CYS A 194 -0.09 -11.17 15.84
CA CYS A 194 1.30 -11.64 15.82
C CYS A 194 1.43 -13.10 15.37
N ALA A 195 2.65 -13.53 15.08
CA ALA A 195 2.95 -14.87 14.58
C ALA A 195 2.36 -16.00 15.44
N CYS A 196 2.49 -15.96 16.77
CA CYS A 196 1.95 -17.02 17.63
C CYS A 196 0.41 -17.04 17.68
N LEU A 197 -0.23 -15.88 17.53
CA LEU A 197 -1.68 -15.80 17.43
C LEU A 197 -2.16 -16.37 16.08
N ILE A 198 -1.49 -16.02 14.99
CA ILE A 198 -1.77 -16.57 13.65
C ILE A 198 -1.58 -18.08 13.66
N ALA A 199 -0.48 -18.59 14.24
CA ALA A 199 -0.22 -20.02 14.39
C ALA A 199 -1.36 -20.76 15.14
N ASN A 200 -1.89 -20.13 16.19
CA ASN A 200 -3.01 -20.65 16.95
C ASN A 200 -4.29 -20.71 16.09
N LYS A 201 -4.57 -19.64 15.36
CA LYS A 201 -5.73 -19.54 14.46
C LYS A 201 -5.70 -20.60 13.35
N LEU A 202 -4.54 -20.77 12.70
CA LEU A 202 -4.34 -21.78 11.66
C LEU A 202 -4.56 -23.21 12.20
N ARG A 203 -3.98 -23.53 13.38
CA ARG A 203 -4.14 -24.87 13.99
C ARG A 203 -5.61 -25.21 14.30
N HIS A 204 -6.38 -24.21 14.73
CA HIS A 204 -7.78 -24.40 15.10
C HIS A 204 -8.78 -24.09 13.97
N ASN A 205 -8.29 -23.86 12.76
CA ASN A 205 -9.08 -23.46 11.59
C ASN A 205 -10.04 -22.29 11.89
N LYS A 206 -9.54 -21.30 12.66
CA LYS A 206 -10.30 -20.10 13.05
C LYS A 206 -9.86 -18.90 12.20
N PRO A 207 -10.78 -18.06 11.73
CA PRO A 207 -10.41 -16.84 11.01
C PRO A 207 -9.81 -15.80 11.98
N ILE A 208 -9.00 -14.90 11.42
CA ILE A 208 -8.65 -13.62 12.07
C ILE A 208 -9.92 -12.77 12.05
N ARG A 209 -10.38 -12.34 13.22
CA ARG A 209 -11.61 -11.56 13.30
C ARG A 209 -11.32 -10.06 13.19
N LEU A 210 -12.27 -9.31 12.64
CA LEU A 210 -12.14 -7.87 12.46
C LEU A 210 -11.99 -7.14 13.81
N ASP A 211 -12.62 -7.61 14.89
CA ASP A 211 -12.44 -7.09 16.25
C ASP A 211 -11.04 -7.29 16.82
N GLU A 212 -10.25 -8.22 16.27
CA GLU A 212 -8.86 -8.50 16.69
C GLU A 212 -7.83 -7.59 16.00
N VAL A 213 -8.25 -6.84 14.98
CA VAL A 213 -7.47 -5.77 14.34
C VAL A 213 -7.87 -4.45 15.00
N TYR A 214 -6.91 -3.62 15.39
CA TYR A 214 -7.22 -2.36 16.07
C TYR A 214 -7.81 -1.32 15.10
N LYS A 215 -8.67 -0.44 15.62
CA LYS A 215 -9.57 0.41 14.81
C LYS A 215 -8.86 1.31 13.79
N HIS A 216 -7.67 1.81 14.08
CA HIS A 216 -6.95 2.70 13.16
C HIS A 216 -6.47 1.97 11.89
N TRP A 217 -6.38 0.64 11.90
CA TRP A 217 -6.07 -0.16 10.72
C TRP A 217 -7.29 -0.41 9.82
N LYS A 218 -8.51 -0.14 10.33
CA LYS A 218 -9.80 -0.39 9.65
C LYS A 218 -10.32 0.81 8.86
N ILE A 219 -9.64 1.96 8.93
CA ILE A 219 -10.13 3.20 8.33
C ILE A 219 -10.02 3.10 6.80
N MET A 220 -11.13 2.72 6.17
CA MET A 220 -11.56 3.04 4.81
C MET A 220 -13.08 3.15 4.81
N CYS A 221 -13.62 4.18 5.49
CA CYS A 221 -15.04 4.54 5.40
C CYS A 221 -15.16 6.06 5.28
N PHE A 222 -15.64 6.52 4.13
CA PHE A 222 -16.20 7.85 3.88
C PHE A 222 -17.59 7.59 3.26
N GLN A 223 -18.76 8.02 3.76
CA GLN A 223 -19.16 8.87 4.89
C GLN A 223 -20.53 8.38 5.44
N ASP A 224 -20.86 8.85 6.65
CA ASP A 224 -22.19 8.93 7.30
C ASP A 224 -23.21 9.68 6.40
N GLU A 225 -24.56 9.64 6.49
CA GLU A 225 -25.57 9.61 7.55
C GLU A 225 -26.84 8.87 7.00
N GLU A 226 -27.78 8.32 7.78
CA GLU A 226 -28.92 9.02 8.41
C GLU A 226 -29.63 8.09 9.43
N GLY A 227 -30.12 8.67 10.54
CA GLY A 227 -31.31 8.13 11.22
C GLY A 227 -31.26 7.97 12.74
N GLY A 228 -31.27 9.08 13.47
CA GLY A 228 -32.14 9.33 14.65
C GLY A 228 -32.10 8.39 15.87
N GLY A 229 -31.75 8.97 17.02
CA GLY A 229 -32.09 8.42 18.32
C GLY A 229 -31.29 9.05 19.44
N ASP A 230 -31.80 10.14 20.00
CA ASP A 230 -31.33 10.73 21.25
C ASP A 230 -31.27 9.66 22.35
N VAL A 231 -30.13 9.56 23.03
CA VAL A 231 -30.04 9.03 24.40
C VAL A 231 -28.95 9.84 25.11
N GLU A 232 -29.39 10.79 25.93
CA GLU A 232 -28.64 11.26 27.11
C GLU A 232 -28.37 10.06 28.02
N ASP A 233 -27.16 9.97 28.59
CA ASP A 233 -26.99 9.72 30.03
C ASP A 233 -25.49 9.69 30.39
N ASP A 234 -25.08 10.75 31.09
CA ASP A 234 -24.24 10.80 32.28
C ASP A 234 -23.24 9.66 32.54
N TYR A 235 -21.95 10.00 32.48
CA TYR A 235 -20.95 9.29 33.28
C TYR A 235 -19.95 10.25 33.92
N VAL A 236 -20.12 10.39 35.23
CA VAL A 236 -19.38 11.24 36.17
C VAL A 236 -18.00 10.65 36.48
N PHE A 237 -17.03 11.56 36.64
CA PHE A 237 -15.67 11.34 37.10
C PHE A 237 -15.65 10.91 38.57
N THR A 238 -14.89 9.87 38.93
CA THR A 238 -14.35 9.74 40.29
C THR A 238 -12.90 9.31 40.22
N GLU A 239 -12.03 10.18 40.75
CA GLU A 239 -10.68 9.86 41.19
C GLU A 239 -10.75 8.97 42.44
N GLU A 240 -9.89 7.95 42.50
CA GLU A 240 -9.15 7.49 43.68
C GLU A 240 -7.98 6.59 43.24
#